data_AF-A0A8T8I5B7-F1
#
_entry.id   AF-A0A8T8I5B7-F1
#
_cell.length_a   1.000
_cell.length_b   1.000
_cell.length_c   1.000
_cell.angle_alpha   90.00
_cell.angle_beta   90.00
_cell.angle_gamma   90.00
#
_symmetry.space_group_name_H-M   'P 1'
#
loop_
_entity.id
_entity.type
_entity.pdbx_description
1 polymer ?
#
loop_
_entity_poly.entity_id
_entity_poly.type
_entity_poly.pdbx_seq_one_letter_code
_entity_poly.pdbx_strand_id
1 'polypeptide(L)'
;MLLGFALAAAFNLPLIRHPRTTVAADLGDPLLQTWQLAWHRRFLTRGGDFWTANSFFPAQDAFAFSDSLLGYSPLALLFGDGPHAAVLRYNTAYLLACALAFIGAYFLVRQLGGNWQAAALAGAAAAWAPWRLAHGGHLNVLSTGGIALALFALARGHGYALRPGARPRAARPGWVLAGWLIGAWQITLGFAVGIPFFYLMAGVGAVVC
;
A
#
# COMPACT_ATOMS: atom_id res chain seq x y z
N MET A 1 -14.52 -6.65 -3.07
CA MET A 1 -13.20 -7.06 -2.56
C MET A 1 -12.53 -8.06 -3.50
N LEU A 2 -13.12 -9.24 -3.75
CA LEU A 2 -12.55 -10.25 -4.66
C LEU A 2 -12.29 -9.74 -6.09
N LEU A 3 -13.16 -8.88 -6.61
CA LEU A 3 -12.99 -8.28 -7.95
C LEU A 3 -11.66 -7.51 -8.09
N GLY A 4 -11.22 -6.78 -7.06
CA GLY A 4 -9.97 -6.02 -7.12
C GLY A 4 -8.76 -6.94 -7.23
N PHE A 5 -8.74 -8.04 -6.48
CA PHE A 5 -7.69 -9.06 -6.58
C PHE A 5 -7.73 -9.81 -7.91
N ALA A 6 -8.93 -10.15 -8.41
CA ALA A 6 -9.09 -10.82 -9.69
C ALA A 6 -8.59 -9.95 -10.85
N LEU A 7 -8.94 -8.67 -10.86
CA LEU A 7 -8.44 -7.72 -11.86
C LEU A 7 -6.93 -7.50 -11.71
N ALA A 8 -6.40 -7.37 -10.50
CA ALA A 8 -4.95 -7.26 -10.28
C ALA A 8 -4.21 -8.48 -10.85
N ALA A 9 -4.73 -9.68 -10.64
CA ALA A 9 -4.17 -10.91 -11.21
C ALA A 9 -4.27 -10.93 -12.75
N ALA A 10 -5.41 -10.52 -13.31
CA ALA A 10 -5.62 -10.51 -14.76
C ALA A 10 -4.67 -9.54 -15.49
N PHE A 11 -4.49 -8.33 -14.95
CA PHE A 11 -3.56 -7.34 -15.51
C PHE A 11 -2.09 -7.72 -15.34
N ASN A 12 -1.78 -8.61 -14.40
CA ASN A 12 -0.42 -9.05 -14.08
C ASN A 12 -0.23 -10.55 -14.35
N LEU A 13 -0.84 -11.06 -15.42
CA LEU A 13 -0.85 -12.49 -15.74
C LEU A 13 0.55 -13.13 -15.80
N PRO A 14 1.61 -12.48 -16.30
CA PRO A 14 2.96 -13.04 -16.25
C PRO A 14 3.44 -13.32 -14.81
N LEU A 15 3.14 -12.42 -13.86
CA LEU A 15 3.48 -12.61 -12.45
C LEU A 15 2.73 -13.81 -11.86
N ILE A 16 1.48 -14.05 -12.25
CA ILE A 16 0.71 -15.19 -11.76
C ILE A 16 1.24 -16.52 -12.32
N ARG A 17 1.69 -16.54 -13.58
CA ARG A 17 2.23 -17.74 -14.23
C ARG A 17 3.61 -18.12 -13.70
N HIS A 18 4.45 -17.13 -13.41
CA HIS A 18 5.83 -17.33 -13.00
C HIS A 18 6.20 -16.50 -11.76
N PRO A 19 5.50 -16.71 -10.62
CA PRO A 19 5.52 -15.79 -9.49
C PRO A 19 6.85 -15.76 -8.72
N ARG A 20 7.76 -16.70 -8.98
CA ARG A 20 9.08 -16.83 -8.34
C ARG A 20 10.26 -16.42 -9.22
N THR A 21 10.01 -16.17 -10.50
CA THR A 21 11.07 -15.98 -11.50
C THR A 21 10.85 -14.74 -12.36
N THR A 22 9.59 -14.28 -12.49
CA THR A 22 9.28 -13.01 -13.15
C THR A 22 9.27 -11.88 -12.12
N VAL A 23 10.05 -10.84 -12.39
CA VAL A 23 10.03 -9.60 -11.61
C VAL A 23 9.06 -8.62 -12.28
N ALA A 24 8.21 -7.98 -11.49
CA ALA A 24 7.25 -7.00 -12.01
C ALA A 24 7.97 -5.78 -12.61
N ALA A 25 7.50 -5.31 -13.76
CA ALA A 25 8.00 -4.16 -14.52
C ALA A 25 9.41 -4.33 -15.13
N ASP A 26 10.47 -4.07 -14.36
CA ASP A 26 11.86 -4.08 -14.84
C ASP A 26 12.82 -4.69 -13.80
N LEU A 27 14.13 -4.66 -14.08
CA LEU A 27 15.17 -5.26 -13.25
C LEU A 27 15.96 -4.25 -12.40
N GLY A 28 15.60 -2.97 -12.42
CA GLY A 28 16.21 -1.93 -11.61
C GLY A 28 15.62 -1.90 -10.20
N ASP A 29 14.80 -0.88 -9.93
CA ASP A 29 14.16 -0.62 -8.64
C ASP A 29 13.38 -1.83 -8.06
N PRO A 30 12.67 -2.65 -8.86
CA PRO A 30 12.01 -3.85 -8.36
C PRO A 30 12.94 -4.85 -7.67
N LEU A 31 14.20 -5.00 -8.12
CA LEU A 31 15.16 -5.88 -7.47
C LEU A 31 15.66 -5.30 -6.15
N LEU A 32 15.85 -3.98 -6.07
CA LEU A 32 16.14 -3.28 -4.81
C LEU A 32 15.01 -3.50 -3.80
N GLN A 33 13.76 -3.31 -4.21
CA GLN A 33 12.58 -3.50 -3.36
C GLN A 33 12.37 -4.97 -2.98
N THR A 34 12.71 -5.90 -3.87
CA THR A 34 12.77 -7.34 -3.57
C THR A 34 13.79 -7.63 -2.48
N TRP A 35 14.99 -7.04 -2.55
CA TRP A 35 16.01 -7.16 -1.52
C TRP A 35 15.55 -6.54 -0.19
N GLN A 36 14.86 -5.39 -0.18
CA GLN A 36 14.30 -4.80 1.04
C GLN A 36 13.33 -5.74 1.76
N LEU A 37 12.41 -6.38 1.03
CA LEU A 37 11.51 -7.39 1.60
C LEU A 37 12.25 -8.66 2.06
N ALA A 38 13.38 -9.00 1.44
CA ALA A 38 14.27 -10.05 1.95
C ALA A 38 14.99 -9.64 3.23
N TRP A 39 15.38 -8.37 3.35
CA TRP A 39 15.99 -7.80 4.54
C TRP A 39 15.03 -7.86 5.73
N HIS A 40 13.75 -7.51 5.53
CA HIS A 40 12.70 -7.69 6.54
C HIS A 40 12.65 -9.12 7.06
N ARG A 41 12.69 -10.10 6.15
CA ARG A 41 12.67 -11.50 6.56
C ARG A 41 13.93 -11.88 7.33
N ARG A 42 15.10 -11.46 6.88
CA ARG A 42 16.36 -11.68 7.60
C ARG A 42 16.26 -11.15 9.03
N PHE A 43 15.83 -9.90 9.21
CA PHE A 43 15.67 -9.28 10.52
C PHE A 43 14.66 -10.06 11.38
N LEU A 44 13.46 -10.36 10.87
CA LEU A 44 12.42 -11.03 11.66
C LEU A 44 12.77 -12.48 12.02
N THR A 45 13.61 -13.16 11.25
CA THR A 45 13.97 -14.58 11.48
C THR A 45 15.31 -14.79 12.15
N ARG A 46 16.28 -13.90 11.93
CA ARG A 46 17.65 -14.04 12.43
C ARG A 46 18.00 -12.96 13.46
N GLY A 47 17.15 -11.97 13.67
CA GLY A 47 17.44 -10.81 14.52
C GLY A 47 18.53 -9.91 13.95
N GLY A 48 19.15 -9.13 14.83
CA GLY A 48 20.14 -8.11 14.50
C GLY A 48 19.55 -6.70 14.44
N ASP A 49 20.35 -5.75 13.97
CA ASP A 49 19.86 -4.39 13.74
C ASP A 49 19.14 -4.29 12.39
N PHE A 50 17.97 -3.64 12.39
CA PHE A 50 17.14 -3.48 11.20
C PHE A 50 17.76 -2.48 10.22
N TRP A 51 18.40 -1.43 10.73
CA TRP A 51 18.87 -0.30 9.93
C TRP A 51 20.24 -0.55 9.28
N THR A 52 21.07 -1.39 9.89
CA THR A 52 22.39 -1.77 9.38
C THR A 52 22.29 -2.81 8.27
N ALA A 53 21.99 -2.36 7.05
CA ALA A 53 21.94 -3.19 5.86
C ALA A 53 23.31 -3.66 5.35
N ASN A 54 23.32 -4.66 4.45
CA ASN A 54 24.52 -5.08 3.73
C ASN A 54 24.82 -4.24 2.48
N SER A 55 24.04 -3.20 2.23
CA SER A 55 24.30 -2.21 1.18
C SER A 55 25.33 -1.19 1.66
N PHE A 56 26.11 -0.64 0.71
CA PHE A 56 27.04 0.48 0.97
C PHE A 56 28.04 0.28 2.12
N PHE A 57 28.50 -0.96 2.36
CA PHE A 57 29.46 -1.25 3.42
C PHE A 57 30.70 -0.33 3.33
N PRO A 58 31.14 0.32 4.44
CA PRO A 58 30.74 0.13 5.84
C PRO A 58 29.75 1.18 6.39
N ALA A 59 28.93 1.82 5.54
CA ALA A 59 27.99 2.84 6.00
C ALA A 59 27.05 2.32 7.10
N GLN A 60 26.88 3.10 8.16
CA GLN A 60 25.88 2.83 9.21
C GLN A 60 24.49 3.22 8.72
N ASP A 61 23.48 2.51 9.21
CA ASP A 61 22.06 2.76 8.90
C ASP A 61 21.74 2.79 7.39
N ALA A 62 22.49 2.04 6.58
CA ALA A 62 22.36 2.05 5.13
C ALA A 62 20.96 1.65 4.62
N PHE A 63 20.13 0.99 5.44
CA PHE A 63 18.73 0.71 5.11
C PHE A 63 17.86 1.98 5.10
N ALA A 64 18.20 2.99 5.90
CA ALA A 64 17.47 4.25 6.01
C ALA A 64 17.68 5.17 4.78
N PHE A 65 18.63 4.85 3.90
CA PHE A 65 18.90 5.64 2.69
C PHE A 65 17.81 5.49 1.61
N SER A 66 16.86 4.57 1.80
CA SER A 66 15.78 4.31 0.87
C SER A 66 14.45 4.10 1.61
N ASP A 67 13.37 3.98 0.84
CA ASP A 67 12.05 3.65 1.38
C ASP A 67 12.08 2.27 2.03
N SER A 68 11.74 2.21 3.31
CA SER A 68 11.85 0.97 4.09
C SER A 68 10.78 -0.07 3.75
N LEU A 69 9.69 0.28 3.05
CA LEU A 69 8.57 -0.64 2.76
C LEU A 69 8.02 -1.36 4.01
N LEU A 70 8.20 -0.78 5.21
CA LEU A 70 7.95 -1.42 6.50
C LEU A 70 6.51 -1.93 6.65
N GLY A 71 5.54 -1.27 6.01
CA GLY A 71 4.15 -1.71 6.00
C GLY A 71 3.92 -3.10 5.39
N TYR A 72 4.86 -3.60 4.58
CA TYR A 72 4.85 -4.96 4.04
C TYR A 72 5.58 -5.99 4.91
N SER A 73 6.08 -5.61 6.09
CA SER A 73 6.75 -6.54 7.02
C SER A 73 5.97 -7.82 7.35
N PRO A 74 4.61 -7.86 7.41
CA PRO A 74 3.91 -9.12 7.59
C PRO A 74 4.17 -10.15 6.48
N LEU A 75 4.43 -9.70 5.24
CA LEU A 75 4.78 -10.60 4.12
C LEU A 75 6.13 -11.28 4.32
N ALA A 76 7.02 -10.72 5.15
CA ALA A 76 8.33 -11.29 5.43
C ALA A 76 8.27 -12.59 6.26
N LEU A 77 7.12 -12.88 6.88
CA LEU A 77 6.86 -14.16 7.55
C LEU A 77 6.43 -15.27 6.57
N LEU A 78 6.13 -14.92 5.32
CA LEU A 78 5.62 -15.84 4.30
C LEU A 78 6.73 -16.35 3.37
N PHE A 79 6.44 -17.47 2.70
CA PHE A 79 7.17 -18.03 1.54
C PHE A 79 8.61 -18.53 1.75
N GLY A 80 9.11 -18.56 2.99
CA GLY A 80 10.44 -19.10 3.30
C GLY A 80 11.59 -18.23 2.80
N ASP A 81 12.79 -18.81 2.69
CA ASP A 81 14.05 -18.11 2.42
C ASP A 81 14.56 -18.28 0.98
N GLY A 82 15.50 -17.42 0.58
CA GLY A 82 16.15 -17.45 -0.73
C GLY A 82 15.59 -16.45 -1.76
N PRO A 83 16.26 -16.32 -2.93
CA PRO A 83 15.94 -15.30 -3.92
C PRO A 83 14.56 -15.49 -4.56
N HIS A 84 14.18 -16.73 -4.90
CA HIS A 84 12.86 -17.05 -5.44
C HIS A 84 11.71 -16.72 -4.47
N ALA A 85 11.93 -16.95 -3.18
CA ALA A 85 10.97 -16.58 -2.14
C ALA A 85 10.87 -15.06 -1.97
N ALA A 86 11.99 -14.34 -2.13
CA ALA A 86 11.99 -12.87 -2.12
C ALA A 86 11.20 -12.30 -3.30
N VAL A 87 11.39 -12.84 -4.52
CA VAL A 87 10.61 -12.45 -5.71
C VAL A 87 9.12 -12.73 -5.49
N LEU A 88 8.77 -13.86 -4.89
CA LEU A 88 7.37 -14.17 -4.56
C LEU A 88 6.77 -13.18 -3.56
N ARG A 89 7.53 -12.79 -2.52
CA ARG A 89 7.11 -11.75 -1.56
C ARG A 89 6.88 -10.42 -2.26
N TYR A 90 7.80 -10.00 -3.13
CA TYR A 90 7.67 -8.78 -3.92
C TYR A 90 6.44 -8.80 -4.83
N ASN A 91 6.24 -9.85 -5.61
CA ASN A 91 5.08 -9.98 -6.50
C ASN A 91 3.75 -10.01 -5.71
N THR A 92 3.76 -10.59 -4.50
CA THR A 92 2.59 -10.56 -3.60
C THR A 92 2.30 -9.14 -3.12
N ALA A 93 3.33 -8.39 -2.71
CA ALA A 93 3.19 -6.99 -2.33
C ALA A 93 2.69 -6.12 -3.49
N TYR A 94 3.19 -6.36 -4.71
CA TYR A 94 2.78 -5.67 -5.92
C TYR A 94 1.28 -5.87 -6.22
N LEU A 95 0.81 -7.13 -6.19
CA LEU A 95 -0.60 -7.44 -6.37
C LEU A 95 -1.46 -6.83 -5.26
N LEU A 96 -0.96 -6.83 -4.02
CA LEU A 96 -1.64 -6.20 -2.89
C LEU A 96 -1.77 -4.69 -3.09
N ALA A 97 -0.73 -4.01 -3.58
CA ALA A 97 -0.75 -2.58 -3.86
C ALA A 97 -1.82 -2.22 -4.90
N CYS A 98 -1.91 -2.98 -6.01
CA CYS A 98 -2.95 -2.82 -7.02
C CYS A 98 -4.36 -3.07 -6.44
N ALA A 99 -4.53 -4.16 -5.70
CA ALA A 99 -5.82 -4.51 -5.10
C ALA A 99 -6.29 -3.47 -4.08
N LEU A 100 -5.39 -2.98 -3.22
CA LEU A 100 -5.70 -1.95 -2.22
C LEU A 100 -6.06 -0.61 -2.86
N ALA A 101 -5.43 -0.23 -3.97
CA ALA A 101 -5.81 0.97 -4.71
C ALA A 101 -7.25 0.89 -5.23
N PHE A 102 -7.62 -0.26 -5.82
CA PHE A 102 -9.00 -0.49 -6.28
C PHE A 102 -9.97 -0.46 -5.08
N ILE A 103 -9.65 -1.20 -4.02
CA ILE A 103 -10.52 -1.38 -2.85
C ILE A 103 -10.71 -0.05 -2.11
N GLY A 104 -9.64 0.71 -1.89
CA GLY A 104 -9.67 2.00 -1.21
C GLY A 104 -10.55 3.01 -1.95
N ALA A 105 -10.32 3.18 -3.26
CA ALA A 105 -11.13 4.09 -4.07
C ALA A 105 -12.59 3.64 -4.19
N TYR A 106 -12.83 2.33 -4.36
CA TYR A 106 -14.19 1.77 -4.38
C TYR A 106 -14.96 2.12 -3.10
N PHE A 107 -14.37 1.83 -1.93
CA PHE A 107 -15.05 2.08 -0.66
C PHE A 107 -15.22 3.56 -0.36
N LEU A 108 -14.23 4.38 -0.70
CA LEU A 108 -14.32 5.83 -0.54
C LEU A 108 -15.51 6.39 -1.34
N VAL A 109 -15.62 6.06 -2.64
CA VAL A 109 -16.74 6.53 -3.47
C VAL A 109 -18.09 6.01 -2.98
N ARG A 110 -18.16 4.76 -2.51
CA ARG A 110 -19.38 4.22 -1.88
C ARG A 110 -19.77 5.00 -0.62
N GLN A 111 -18.80 5.38 0.20
CA GLN A 111 -19.04 6.15 1.42
C GLN A 111 -19.48 7.58 1.12
N LEU A 112 -18.91 8.21 0.09
CA LEU A 112 -19.28 9.57 -0.32
C LEU A 112 -20.65 9.64 -1.00
N GLY A 113 -21.20 8.51 -1.46
CA GLY A 113 -22.58 8.41 -1.90
C GLY A 113 -22.79 7.80 -3.27
N GLY A 114 -21.71 7.45 -3.98
CA GLY A 114 -21.76 6.85 -5.31
C GLY A 114 -22.46 5.49 -5.33
N ASN A 115 -23.07 5.16 -6.47
CA ASN A 115 -23.60 3.83 -6.71
C ASN A 115 -22.45 2.80 -6.90
N TRP A 116 -22.79 1.52 -7.06
CA TRP A 116 -21.77 0.47 -7.19
C TRP A 116 -20.95 0.59 -8.49
N GLN A 117 -21.56 1.12 -9.56
CA GLN A 117 -20.94 1.29 -10.88
C GLN A 117 -19.88 2.39 -10.84
N ALA A 118 -20.25 3.56 -10.32
CA ALA A 118 -19.35 4.70 -10.11
C ALA A 118 -18.18 4.31 -9.20
N ALA A 119 -18.44 3.55 -8.14
CA ALA A 119 -17.39 3.04 -7.26
C ALA A 119 -16.46 2.03 -7.96
N ALA A 120 -17.01 1.13 -8.77
CA ALA A 120 -16.21 0.18 -9.54
C ALA A 120 -15.34 0.90 -10.59
N LEU A 121 -15.90 1.88 -11.29
CA LEU A 121 -15.17 2.71 -12.25
C LEU A 121 -14.08 3.53 -11.57
N ALA A 122 -14.36 4.16 -10.44
CA ALA A 122 -13.38 4.90 -9.66
C ALA A 122 -12.26 3.99 -9.13
N GLY A 123 -12.60 2.79 -8.67
CA GLY A 123 -11.63 1.77 -8.28
C GLY A 123 -10.71 1.37 -9.43
N ALA A 124 -11.29 1.12 -10.60
CA ALA A 124 -10.52 0.75 -11.79
C ALA A 124 -9.63 1.90 -12.27
N ALA A 125 -10.16 3.12 -12.33
CA ALA A 125 -9.40 4.31 -12.67
C ALA A 125 -8.26 4.55 -11.68
N ALA A 126 -8.48 4.40 -10.37
CA ALA A 126 -7.43 4.59 -9.37
C ALA A 126 -6.32 3.54 -9.44
N ALA A 127 -6.66 2.28 -9.74
CA ALA A 127 -5.70 1.17 -9.76
C ALA A 127 -4.91 1.07 -11.07
N TRP A 128 -5.51 1.45 -12.21
CA TRP A 128 -4.91 1.31 -13.56
C TRP A 128 -4.83 2.62 -14.34
N ALA A 129 -4.86 3.78 -13.68
CA ALA A 129 -4.61 5.05 -14.35
C ALA A 129 -3.23 5.06 -15.05
N PRO A 130 -3.11 5.69 -16.23
CA PRO A 130 -1.84 5.73 -16.99
C PRO A 130 -0.65 6.25 -16.17
N TRP A 131 -0.83 7.29 -15.37
CA TRP A 131 0.24 7.84 -14.52
C TRP A 131 0.76 6.83 -13.49
N ARG A 132 -0.13 5.96 -12.99
CA ARG A 132 0.21 4.93 -12.01
C ARG A 132 0.94 3.78 -12.70
N LEU A 133 0.46 3.37 -13.87
CA LEU A 133 1.13 2.33 -14.68
C LEU A 133 2.53 2.75 -15.12
N ALA A 134 2.76 4.05 -15.35
CA ALA A 134 4.09 4.59 -15.61
C ALA A 134 5.07 4.40 -14.44
N HIS A 135 4.56 4.20 -13.21
CA HIS A 135 5.35 3.89 -12.02
C HIS A 135 5.40 2.38 -11.71
N GLY A 136 5.21 1.51 -12.71
CA GLY A 136 5.24 0.06 -12.56
C GLY A 136 6.48 -0.48 -11.84
N GLY A 137 7.65 0.16 -12.00
CA GLY A 137 8.89 -0.24 -11.32
C GLY A 137 9.01 0.20 -9.86
N HIS A 138 8.10 1.04 -9.36
CA HIS A 138 8.25 1.73 -8.08
C HIS A 138 7.14 1.29 -7.10
N LEU A 139 7.33 0.16 -6.42
CA LEU A 139 6.33 -0.39 -5.48
C LEU A 139 5.96 0.62 -4.37
N ASN A 140 6.93 1.32 -3.81
CA ASN A 140 6.75 2.44 -2.87
C ASN A 140 5.73 3.48 -3.38
N VAL A 141 5.79 3.88 -4.66
CA VAL A 141 4.87 4.86 -5.27
C VAL A 141 3.50 4.24 -5.58
N LEU A 142 3.48 2.98 -6.04
CA LEU A 142 2.24 2.24 -6.28
C LEU A 142 1.48 1.97 -4.97
N SER A 143 2.17 1.91 -3.84
CA SER A 143 1.62 1.59 -2.52
C SER A 143 0.83 2.74 -1.92
N THR A 144 -0.09 3.34 -2.68
CA THR A 144 -0.94 4.49 -2.31
C THR A 144 -2.37 4.10 -1.92
N GLY A 145 -2.74 2.82 -2.02
CA GLY A 145 -4.10 2.35 -1.78
C GLY A 145 -4.60 2.56 -0.34
N GLY A 146 -3.68 2.59 0.62
CA GLY A 146 -3.99 2.87 2.03
C GLY A 146 -4.49 4.30 2.25
N ILE A 147 -4.11 5.27 1.42
CA ILE A 147 -4.59 6.66 1.50
C ILE A 147 -6.12 6.69 1.35
N ALA A 148 -6.62 6.15 0.24
CA ALA A 148 -8.06 6.13 -0.03
C ALA A 148 -8.82 5.30 1.01
N LEU A 149 -8.22 4.22 1.51
CA LEU A 149 -8.81 3.38 2.55
C LEU A 149 -8.86 4.08 3.93
N ALA A 150 -7.82 4.83 4.29
CA ALA A 150 -7.78 5.66 5.50
C ALA A 150 -8.85 6.75 5.44
N LEU A 151 -8.94 7.47 4.32
CA LEU A 151 -9.98 8.48 4.09
C LEU A 151 -11.38 7.88 4.15
N PHE A 152 -11.58 6.69 3.58
CA PHE A 152 -12.84 5.96 3.69
C PHE A 152 -13.20 5.66 5.16
N ALA A 153 -12.25 5.12 5.92
CA ALA A 153 -12.47 4.76 7.32
C ALA A 153 -12.75 6.00 8.18
N LEU A 154 -12.01 7.09 7.99
CA LEU A 154 -12.24 8.38 8.67
C LEU A 154 -13.61 8.97 8.29
N ALA A 155 -13.94 9.04 7.01
CA ALA A 155 -15.24 9.54 6.55
C ALA A 155 -16.40 8.72 7.12
N ARG A 156 -16.24 7.40 7.19
CA ARG A 156 -17.22 6.50 7.81
C ARG A 156 -17.30 6.67 9.32
N GLY A 157 -16.18 6.91 9.99
CA GLY A 157 -16.08 7.14 11.43
C GLY A 157 -16.75 8.43 11.86
N HIS A 158 -16.56 9.51 11.13
CA HIS A 158 -17.19 10.81 11.41
C HIS A 158 -18.60 10.95 10.80
N GLY A 159 -19.09 9.93 10.10
CA GLY A 159 -20.44 9.95 9.51
C GLY A 159 -20.58 10.86 8.29
N TYR A 160 -19.48 11.27 7.66
CA TYR A 160 -19.45 12.09 6.46
C TYR A 160 -19.97 11.33 5.23
N ALA A 161 -20.83 12.00 4.46
CA ALA A 161 -21.29 11.60 3.14
C ALA A 161 -21.60 12.85 2.32
N LEU A 162 -21.35 12.85 1.01
CA LEU A 162 -21.61 13.98 0.10
C LEU A 162 -23.01 13.91 -0.52
N ARG A 163 -23.95 13.17 0.09
CA ARG A 163 -25.32 13.06 -0.42
C ARG A 163 -26.16 14.28 0.01
N PRO A 164 -26.87 14.94 -0.92
CA PRO A 164 -27.82 15.99 -0.56
C PRO A 164 -28.84 15.48 0.47
N GLY A 165 -28.99 16.19 1.59
CA GLY A 165 -29.92 15.82 2.67
C GLY A 165 -29.47 14.66 3.56
N ALA A 166 -28.23 14.18 3.44
CA ALA A 166 -27.70 13.20 4.38
C ALA A 166 -27.57 13.80 5.77
N ARG A 167 -28.35 13.30 6.73
CA ARG A 167 -28.14 13.61 8.15
C ARG A 167 -26.78 13.07 8.58
N PRO A 168 -26.00 13.83 9.41
CA PRO A 168 -24.78 13.30 10.00
C PRO A 168 -25.10 11.98 10.69
N ARG A 169 -24.45 10.90 10.27
CA ARG A 169 -24.59 9.62 10.96
C ARG A 169 -23.86 9.73 12.29
N ALA A 170 -24.37 9.03 13.31
CA ALA A 170 -23.69 8.93 14.59
C ALA A 170 -22.23 8.48 14.38
N ALA A 171 -21.32 9.18 15.07
CA ALA A 171 -19.90 8.89 15.00
C ALA A 171 -19.62 7.44 15.42
N ARG A 172 -18.73 6.77 14.69
CA ARG A 172 -18.28 5.39 14.94
C ARG A 172 -16.80 5.42 15.28
N PRO A 173 -16.42 5.55 16.57
CA PRO A 173 -15.03 5.76 16.97
C PRO A 173 -14.09 4.64 16.51
N GLY A 174 -14.58 3.39 16.42
CA GLY A 174 -13.77 2.28 15.88
C GLY A 174 -13.31 2.49 14.43
N TRP A 175 -14.10 3.16 13.60
CA TRP A 175 -13.72 3.50 12.22
C TRP A 175 -12.74 4.68 12.16
N VAL A 176 -12.83 5.61 13.11
CA VAL A 176 -11.85 6.70 13.26
C VAL A 176 -10.49 6.11 13.62
N LEU A 177 -10.44 5.26 14.64
CA LEU A 177 -9.22 4.55 15.02
C LEU A 177 -8.66 3.73 13.86
N ALA A 178 -9.50 2.97 13.15
CA ALA A 178 -9.07 2.22 11.97
C ALA A 178 -8.48 3.13 10.89
N GLY A 179 -9.07 4.29 10.63
CA GLY A 179 -8.56 5.27 9.68
C GLY A 179 -7.16 5.78 10.05
N TRP A 180 -6.94 6.11 11.31
CA TRP A 180 -5.62 6.52 11.80
C TRP A 180 -4.59 5.40 11.75
N LEU A 181 -4.97 4.16 12.10
CA LEU A 181 -4.07 3.00 12.02
C LEU A 181 -3.68 2.68 10.57
N ILE A 182 -4.63 2.73 9.63
CA ILE A 182 -4.37 2.55 8.20
C ILE A 182 -3.48 3.69 7.69
N GLY A 183 -3.71 4.92 8.16
CA GLY A 183 -2.89 6.07 7.80
C GLY A 183 -1.44 5.93 8.30
N ALA A 184 -1.26 5.51 9.56
CA ALA A 184 0.05 5.22 10.12
C ALA A 184 0.77 4.11 9.35
N TRP A 185 0.06 3.01 9.03
CA TRP A 185 0.59 1.95 8.18
C TRP A 185 1.00 2.45 6.80
N GLN A 186 0.18 3.29 6.14
CA GLN A 186 0.45 3.85 4.81
C GLN A 186 1.73 4.70 4.78
N ILE A 187 2.05 5.43 5.87
CA ILE A 187 3.28 6.23 5.97
C ILE A 187 4.52 5.34 5.94
N THR A 188 4.44 4.14 6.53
CA THR A 188 5.57 3.20 6.60
C THR A 188 5.92 2.53 5.26
N LEU A 189 5.09 2.68 4.22
CA LEU A 189 5.32 2.08 2.90
C LEU A 189 6.33 2.87 2.05
N GLY A 190 6.56 4.15 2.35
CA GLY A 190 7.55 4.95 1.65
C GLY A 190 7.43 6.42 1.98
N PHE A 191 8.57 7.08 2.13
CA PHE A 191 8.70 8.50 2.43
C PHE A 191 8.14 9.37 1.31
N ALA A 192 8.37 9.00 0.04
CA ALA A 192 7.95 9.79 -1.12
C ALA A 192 6.45 10.12 -1.10
N VAL A 193 5.63 9.14 -0.71
CA VAL A 193 4.17 9.29 -0.59
C VAL A 193 3.73 9.53 0.85
N GLY A 194 4.43 8.91 1.81
CA GLY A 194 4.10 8.94 3.23
C GLY A 194 4.28 10.31 3.86
N ILE A 195 5.33 11.07 3.51
CA ILE A 195 5.57 12.40 4.08
C ILE A 195 4.46 13.40 3.68
N PRO A 196 4.12 13.57 2.38
CA PRO A 196 2.99 14.43 2.00
C PRO A 196 1.68 14.01 2.66
N PHE A 197 1.42 12.70 2.74
CA PHE A 197 0.22 12.17 3.36
C PHE A 197 0.18 12.42 4.88
N PHE A 198 1.33 12.31 5.56
CA PHE A 198 1.45 12.67 6.97
C PHE A 198 1.11 14.14 7.21
N TYR A 199 1.64 15.07 6.39
CA TYR A 199 1.29 16.49 6.51
C TYR A 199 -0.20 16.74 6.31
N LEU A 200 -0.82 16.06 5.33
CA LEU A 200 -2.27 16.12 5.13
C LEU A 200 -3.03 15.64 6.38
N MET A 201 -2.66 14.49 6.94
CA MET A 201 -3.32 13.92 8.11
C MET A 201 -3.11 14.77 9.37
N ALA A 202 -1.91 15.33 9.56
CA ALA A 202 -1.63 16.25 10.66
C ALA A 202 -2.47 17.53 10.54
N GLY A 203 -2.58 18.10 9.34
CA GLY A 203 -3.43 19.27 9.08
C GLY A 203 -4.91 18.98 9.33
N VAL A 204 -5.43 17.84 8.85
CA VAL A 204 -6.82 17.42 9.12
C VAL A 204 -7.04 17.19 10.61
N GLY A 205 -6.09 16.53 11.30
CA GLY A 205 -6.17 16.30 12.74
C GLY A 205 -6.26 17.60 13.53
N ALA A 206 -5.43 18.59 13.19
CA ALA A 206 -5.43 19.90 13.84
C ALA A 206 -6.73 20.71 13.65
N VAL A 207 -7.48 20.47 12.56
CA VAL A 207 -8.77 21.14 12.30
C VAL A 207 -9.95 20.44 12.99
N VAL A 208 -9.84 19.13 13.21
CA VAL A 208 -10.92 18.30 13.75
C VAL A 208 -10.86 18.14 15.28
N CYS A 209 -9.66 18.29 15.88
CA CYS A 209 -9.44 18.36 17.32
C CYS A 209 -9.78 19.75 17.88
#